data_AF-A0A932HJH0-F1
#
_entry.id   AF-A0A932HJH0-F1
#
_cell.length_a   1.000
_cell.length_b   1.000
_cell.length_c   1.000
_cell.angle_alpha   90.00
_cell.angle_beta   90.00
_cell.angle_gamma   90.00
#
_symmetry.space_group_name_H-M   'P 1'
#
loop_
_entity.id
_entity.type
_entity.pdbx_description
1 polymer ?
#
loop_
_entity_poly.entity_id
_entity_poly.type
_entity_poly.pdbx_seq_one_letter_code
_entity_poly.pdbx_strand_id
1 'polypeptide(L)' 'MRRVTWMAVICLAGVLVLGGVAGEGWAQQKKLVFWTMWDQTPEFNKWYETRGKDFAKKTGYEVEVVTIPSQGYEAKYLA' A
#
# COMPACT_ATOMS: atom_id res chain seq x y z
N MET A 1 16.43 -9.71 46.64
CA MET A 1 16.05 -10.53 45.47
C MET A 1 14.75 -10.07 44.82
N ARG A 2 13.59 -10.08 45.51
CA ARG A 2 12.29 -9.61 44.96
C ARG A 2 12.34 -8.27 44.19
N ARG A 3 12.94 -7.22 44.77
CA ARG A 3 12.99 -5.88 44.13
C ARG A 3 13.76 -5.85 42.80
N VAL A 4 14.81 -6.66 42.68
CA VAL A 4 15.62 -6.77 41.46
C VAL A 4 14.82 -7.50 40.37
N THR A 5 14.04 -8.50 40.76
CA THR A 5 13.13 -9.22 39.85
C THR A 5 12.04 -8.30 39.29
N TRP A 6 11.49 -7.41 40.13
CA TRP A 6 10.49 -6.43 39.69
C TRP A 6 11.07 -5.36 38.76
N MET A 7 12.30 -4.88 39.03
CA MET A 7 12.98 -3.95 38.11
C MET A 7 13.29 -4.60 36.76
N ALA A 8 13.70 -5.87 36.73
CA ALA A 8 13.92 -6.60 35.49
C ALA A 8 12.64 -6.74 34.66
N VAL A 9 11.50 -7.01 35.31
CA VAL A 9 10.18 -7.09 34.65
C VAL A 9 9.75 -5.74 34.08
N ILE A 10 9.96 -4.64 34.83
CA ILE A 10 9.64 -3.29 34.36
C ILE A 10 10.52 -2.90 33.16
N CYS A 11 11.82 -3.22 33.19
CA CYS A 11 12.70 -2.98 32.07
C CYS A 11 12.30 -3.80 30.84
N LEU A 12 11.92 -5.06 31.01
CA LEU A 12 11.45 -5.91 29.91
C LEU A 12 10.15 -5.37 29.29
N ALA A 13 9.20 -4.94 30.13
CA ALA A 13 7.96 -4.32 29.69
C ALA A 13 8.22 -3.00 28.95
N GLY A 14 9.17 -2.19 29.42
CA GLY A 14 9.58 -0.96 28.74
C GLY A 14 10.17 -1.20 27.35
N VAL A 15 11.00 -2.24 27.20
CA VAL A 15 11.58 -2.63 25.90
C VAL A 15 10.50 -3.15 24.93
N LEU A 16 9.50 -3.90 25.42
CA LEU A 16 8.38 -4.36 24.59
C LEU A 16 7.47 -3.21 24.14
N VAL A 17 7.22 -2.23 25.00
CA VAL A 17 6.41 -1.03 24.64
C VAL A 17 7.16 -0.15 23.64
N LEU A 18 8.48 0.00 23.77
CA LEU A 18 9.30 0.77 22.83
C LEU A 18 9.56 0.01 21.51
N GLY A 19 9.64 -1.33 21.54
CA GLY A 19 9.79 -2.17 20.34
C GLY A 19 8.49 -2.41 19.57
N GLY A 20 7.33 -2.23 20.23
CA GLY A 20 6.00 -2.35 19.62
C GLY A 20 5.59 -1.17 18.73
N VAL A 21 6.38 -0.10 18.69
CA VAL A 21 6.22 1.02 17.74
C VAL A 21 7.01 0.75 16.44
N ALA A 22 7.11 -0.52 16.03
CA ALA A 22 7.28 -0.82 14.62
C ALA A 22 5.98 -0.40 13.94
N GLY A 23 5.93 0.88 13.53
CA GLY A 23 4.74 1.48 12.95
C GLY A 23 4.14 0.60 11.85
N GLU A 24 2.83 0.70 11.69
CA GLU A 24 1.97 -0.02 10.76
C GLU A 24 2.45 -0.08 9.29
N GLY A 25 3.59 0.52 8.94
CA GLY A 25 4.20 0.49 7.61
C GLY A 25 4.78 -0.85 7.15
N TRP A 26 4.90 -1.87 8.01
CA TRP A 26 5.41 -3.20 7.58
C TRP A 26 4.34 -4.12 6.99
N ALA A 27 3.06 -3.86 7.25
CA ALA A 27 1.94 -4.65 6.74
C ALA A 27 0.99 -3.85 5.84
N GLN A 28 1.43 -2.67 5.36
CA GLN A 28 0.64 -1.89 4.43
C GLN A 28 0.49 -2.69 3.13
N GLN A 29 -0.73 -3.11 2.84
CA GLN A 29 -1.10 -3.84 1.63
C GLN A 29 -0.56 -3.07 0.42
N LYS A 30 0.51 -3.57 -0.20
CA LYS A 30 1.24 -2.90 -1.28
C LYS A 30 0.50 -3.00 -2.60
N LYS A 31 -0.80 -2.70 -2.62
CA LYS A 31 -1.63 -2.72 -3.81
C LYS A 31 -1.88 -1.31 -4.30
N LEU A 32 -1.48 -1.03 -5.54
CA LEU A 32 -1.75 0.22 -6.25
C LEU A 32 -2.78 -0.05 -7.33
N VAL A 33 -3.85 0.72 -7.34
CA VAL A 33 -4.87 0.67 -8.38
C VAL A 33 -4.74 1.94 -9.21
N PHE A 34 -4.33 1.79 -10.48
CA PHE A 34 -4.15 2.88 -11.41
C PHE A 34 -5.37 3.00 -12.31
N TRP A 35 -6.07 4.13 -12.22
CA TRP A 35 -7.28 4.39 -13.00
C TRP A 35 -6.93 5.09 -14.31
N THR A 36 -7.39 4.55 -15.42
CA THR A 36 -7.19 5.11 -16.76
C THR A 36 -8.53 5.45 -17.38
N MET A 37 -8.54 6.47 -18.23
CA MET A 37 -9.75 6.97 -18.91
C MET A 37 -9.65 6.76 -20.42
N TRP A 38 -8.63 6.02 -20.87
CA TRP A 38 -8.28 5.87 -22.28
C TRP A 38 -9.07 4.73 -22.92
N ASP A 39 -10.38 4.70 -22.71
CA ASP A 39 -11.29 3.71 -23.31
C ASP A 39 -11.29 3.80 -24.85
N GLN A 40 -11.18 5.01 -25.40
CA GLN A 40 -11.09 5.26 -26.83
C GLN A 40 -9.74 4.85 -27.45
N THR A 41 -8.70 4.69 -26.64
CA THR A 41 -7.34 4.35 -27.11
C THR A 41 -6.76 3.19 -26.30
N PRO A 42 -7.21 1.94 -26.55
CA PRO A 42 -6.89 0.78 -25.72
C PRO A 42 -5.39 0.43 -25.68
N GLU A 43 -4.61 0.87 -26.67
CA GLU A 43 -3.16 0.68 -26.70
C GLU A 43 -2.45 1.36 -25.52
N PHE A 44 -2.96 2.51 -25.05
CA PHE A 44 -2.41 3.16 -23.86
C PHE A 44 -2.67 2.32 -22.60
N ASN A 45 -3.84 1.70 -22.48
CA ASN A 45 -4.14 0.84 -21.32
C ASN A 45 -3.22 -0.38 -21.28
N LYS A 46 -2.96 -1.01 -22.43
CA LYS A 46 -1.99 -2.12 -22.55
C LYS A 46 -0.58 -1.68 -22.16
N TRP A 47 -0.18 -0.47 -22.54
CA TRP A 47 1.11 0.10 -22.14
C TRP A 47 1.18 0.27 -20.62
N TYR A 48 0.14 0.83 -19.98
CA TYR A 48 0.10 0.98 -18.52
C TYR A 48 0.09 -0.36 -17.79
N GLU A 49 -0.62 -1.38 -18.28
CA GLU A 49 -0.57 -2.73 -17.71
C GLU A 49 0.85 -3.32 -17.75
N THR A 50 1.54 -3.13 -18.89
CA THR A 50 2.91 -3.62 -19.07
C THR A 50 3.86 -2.91 -18.11
N ARG A 51 3.77 -1.57 -18.02
CA ARG A 51 4.60 -0.78 -17.09
C ARG A 51 4.26 -1.05 -15.63
N GLY A 52 2.99 -1.29 -15.31
CA GLY A 52 2.54 -1.69 -13.98
C GLY A 52 3.18 -3.01 -13.54
N LYS A 53 3.26 -3.99 -14.45
CA LYS A 53 3.96 -5.27 -14.19
C LYS A 53 5.46 -5.08 -13.96
N ASP A 54 6.12 -4.21 -14.73
CA ASP A 54 7.53 -3.90 -14.53
C ASP A 54 7.80 -3.19 -13.20
N PHE A 55 6.91 -2.30 -12.80
CA PHE A 55 6.97 -1.62 -11.50
C PHE A 55 6.76 -2.61 -10.35
N ALA A 56 5.76 -3.48 -10.46
CA ALA A 56 5.46 -4.53 -9.48
C ALA A 56 6.68 -5.42 -9.22
N LYS A 57 7.36 -5.87 -10.28
CA LYS A 57 8.59 -6.69 -10.19
C LYS A 57 9.73 -5.99 -9.44
N LYS A 58 9.86 -4.67 -9.58
CA LYS A 58 10.97 -3.89 -8.98
C LYS A 58 10.74 -3.53 -7.52
N THR A 59 9.48 -3.35 -7.14
CA THR A 59 9.11 -2.72 -5.86
C THR A 59 8.41 -3.67 -4.89
N GLY A 60 7.94 -4.83 -5.39
CA GLY A 60 7.14 -5.76 -4.62
C GLY A 60 5.71 -5.28 -4.37
N TYR A 61 5.23 -4.30 -5.14
CA TYR A 61 3.84 -3.88 -5.14
C TYR A 61 3.00 -4.76 -6.08
N GLU A 62 1.75 -4.98 -5.74
CA GLU A 62 0.71 -5.40 -6.67
C GLU A 62 0.19 -4.15 -7.40
N VAL A 63 0.16 -4.16 -8.72
CA VAL A 63 -0.36 -3.05 -9.52
C VAL A 63 -1.52 -3.54 -10.36
N GLU A 64 -2.68 -2.92 -10.21
CA GLU A 64 -3.88 -3.16 -10.99
C GLU A 64 -4.18 -1.93 -11.84
N VAL A 65 -4.46 -2.12 -13.13
CA VAL A 65 -4.85 -1.04 -14.03
C VAL A 65 -6.33 -1.18 -14.34
N VAL A 66 -7.12 -0.19 -13.97
CA VAL A 66 -8.57 -0.19 -14.15
C VAL A 66 -8.92 0.87 -15.20
N THR A 67 -9.52 0.43 -16.30
CA THR A 67 -10.06 1.35 -17.29
C THR A 67 -11.47 1.76 -16.87
N ILE A 68 -11.68 3.06 -16.68
CA ILE A 68 -12.98 3.65 -16.37
C ILE A 68 -13.50 4.32 -17.64
N PRO A 69 -14.80 4.18 -17.96
CA PRO A 69 -15.39 4.87 -19.11
C PRO A 69 -15.16 6.37 -19.00
N SER A 70 -14.67 6.98 -20.09
CA SER A 70 -14.48 8.43 -20.14
C SER A 70 -15.82 9.15 -20.03
N GLN A 71 -16.85 8.57 -20.66
CA GLN A 71 -18.20 9.11 -20.67
C GLN A 71 -18.88 8.95 -19.29
N GLY A 72 -19.16 10.09 -18.64
CA GLY A 72 -19.83 10.14 -17.33
C GLY A 72 -18.91 10.07 -16.12
N TYR A 73 -17.58 10.02 -16.31
CA TYR A 73 -16.60 10.08 -15.21
C TYR A 73 -16.74 11.37 -14.39
N GLU A 74 -16.83 12.52 -15.07
CA GLU A 74 -16.95 13.84 -14.41
C GLU A 74 -18.22 13.90 -13.56
N ALA A 75 -19.34 13.41 -14.07
CA ALA A 75 -20.62 13.41 -13.36
C ALA A 75 -20.63 12.48 -12.13
N LYS A 76 -19.81 11.43 -12.12
CA LYS A 76 -19.80 10.42 -11.04
C LYS A 76 -18.76 10.70 -9.95
N TYR A 77 -17.65 11.34 -10.28
CA TYR A 77 -16.51 11.47 -9.36
C TYR A 77 -16.00 12.91 -9.17
N LEU A 78 -16.47 13.89 -9.94
CA LEU A 78 -16.07 15.29 -9.82
C LEU A 78 -17.22 16.23 -9.39
N ALA A 79 -18.39 15.68 -9.05
CA ALA A 79 -19.57 16.43 -8.58
C ALA A 79 -19.66 16.49 -7.05
#